data_AF-A0A7U3Q5C7-F1
#
_entry.id   AF-A0A7U3Q5C7-F1
#
_cell.length_a   1.000
_cell.length_b   1.000
_cell.length_c   1.000
_cell.angle_alpha   90.00
_cell.angle_beta   90.00
_cell.angle_gamma   90.00
#
_symmetry.space_group_name_H-M   'P 1'
#
loop_
_entity.id
_entity.type
_entity.pdbx_description
1 polymer ?
#
loop_
_entity_poly.entity_id
_entity_poly.type
_entity_poly.pdbx_seq_one_letter_code
_entity_poly.pdbx_strand_id
1 'polypeptide(L)'
;MEQIALNTVIAVMLAIFPGFLFRKCYYSGEFTKQFNQSNEFDKLLWNVFFSGVSMAITLLSIYVFKEFLGLTVLDSLNYDKVRNLTSTVSKNELPDRKVLNETYRDLIIIVGLIYFFSCFFGLMFHWLVRSLKLDVQFRILRFKNYWFYYFHGGKILYSNPSRRKFAFTKVDVLCEVAGETKLYSGILSQYTINESDNNLENIFLTDARKLKKVVNSERTTEVVHNAIPGAAFCIPYKNVVNMNLVYFYRDNELSIARYLIFINVLSSLAITFIIVSVFWFDLSDFGVIGLWKKIFYVIMGFVGIANLRLLIYDKNRKKLAWIPQLLLFISALLWFLYSSDIVSMWIVIISFIISIGASAFITPAGNNISNGDPVENEDPDDVII
;
A
#
# COMPACT_ATOMS: atom_id res chain seq x y z
N MET A 1 -31.16 -16.53 33.85
CA MET A 1 -31.23 -16.13 32.42
C MET A 1 -30.30 -14.96 32.11
N GLU A 2 -30.21 -13.94 32.96
CA GLU A 2 -29.35 -12.75 32.72
C GLU A 2 -27.85 -13.05 32.59
N GLN A 3 -27.30 -14.00 33.37
CA GLN A 3 -25.90 -14.41 33.26
C GLN A 3 -25.55 -15.08 31.92
N ILE A 4 -26.48 -15.82 31.33
CA ILE A 4 -26.28 -16.45 30.02
C ILE A 4 -26.21 -15.35 28.96
N ALA A 5 -27.12 -14.37 29.02
CA ALA A 5 -27.15 -13.25 28.07
C ALA A 5 -25.86 -12.41 28.13
N LEU A 6 -25.38 -12.03 29.32
CA LEU A 6 -24.16 -11.23 29.47
C LEU A 6 -22.92 -11.98 28.96
N ASN A 7 -22.77 -13.26 29.31
CA ASN A 7 -21.64 -14.07 28.86
C ASN A 7 -21.67 -14.29 27.34
N THR A 8 -22.87 -14.46 26.76
CA THR A 8 -23.01 -14.56 25.30
C THR A 8 -22.66 -13.25 24.61
N VAL A 9 -23.06 -12.09 25.15
CA VAL A 9 -22.70 -10.77 24.57
C VAL A 9 -21.19 -10.56 24.60
N ILE A 10 -20.52 -10.85 25.72
CA ILE A 10 -19.06 -10.74 25.84
C ILE A 10 -18.37 -11.69 24.86
N ALA A 11 -18.85 -12.94 24.76
CA ALA A 11 -18.29 -13.90 23.81
C ALA A 11 -18.43 -13.42 22.36
N VAL A 12 -19.57 -12.85 21.98
CA VAL A 12 -19.77 -12.27 20.63
C VAL A 12 -18.86 -11.06 20.39
N MET A 13 -18.72 -10.18 21.39
CA MET A 13 -17.85 -9.00 21.33
C MET A 13 -16.37 -9.35 21.18
N LEU A 14 -15.93 -10.49 21.71
CA LEU A 14 -14.56 -10.97 21.57
C LEU A 14 -14.35 -11.83 20.33
N ALA A 15 -15.31 -12.70 20.00
CA ALA A 15 -15.14 -13.70 18.95
C ALA A 15 -15.51 -13.22 17.55
N ILE A 16 -16.46 -12.29 17.41
CA ILE A 16 -16.99 -11.89 16.09
C ILE A 16 -16.65 -10.43 15.77
N PHE A 17 -16.81 -9.54 16.74
CA PHE A 17 -16.70 -8.10 16.50
C PHE A 17 -15.32 -7.63 15.99
N PRO A 18 -14.18 -8.16 16.48
CA PRO A 18 -12.88 -7.80 15.93
C PRO A 18 -12.77 -8.13 14.45
N GLY A 19 -13.17 -9.32 14.00
CA GLY A 19 -13.08 -9.64 12.57
C GLY A 19 -14.06 -8.85 11.71
N PHE A 20 -15.22 -8.46 12.26
CA PHE A 20 -16.12 -7.51 11.61
C PHE A 20 -15.42 -6.16 11.37
N LEU A 21 -14.75 -5.60 12.38
CA LEU A 21 -13.98 -4.36 12.26
C LEU A 21 -12.85 -4.49 11.24
N PHE A 22 -12.12 -5.61 11.25
CA PHE A 22 -11.03 -5.87 10.33
C PHE A 22 -11.54 -5.79 8.88
N ARG A 23 -12.63 -6.51 8.58
CA ARG A 23 -13.22 -6.53 7.24
C ARG A 23 -13.78 -5.17 6.84
N LYS A 24 -14.41 -4.44 7.77
CA LYS A 24 -14.93 -3.10 7.51
C LYS A 24 -13.80 -2.14 7.15
N CYS A 25 -12.68 -2.20 7.86
CA CYS A 25 -11.50 -1.39 7.58
C CYS A 25 -10.79 -1.84 6.28
N TYR A 26 -10.79 -3.15 5.97
CA TYR A 26 -10.24 -3.70 4.73
C TYR A 26 -11.04 -3.29 3.47
N TYR A 27 -12.37 -3.33 3.53
CA TYR A 27 -13.26 -2.87 2.45
C TYR A 27 -13.57 -1.37 2.59
N SER A 28 -12.54 -0.53 2.61
CA SER A 28 -12.67 0.93 2.66
C SER A 28 -12.71 1.56 1.26
N GLY A 29 -13.27 2.77 1.16
CA GLY A 29 -13.33 3.57 -0.07
C GLY A 29 -14.29 3.00 -1.12
N GLU A 30 -13.80 2.86 -2.35
CA GLU A 30 -14.56 2.35 -3.52
C GLU A 30 -15.08 0.91 -3.39
N PHE A 31 -14.63 0.20 -2.35
CA PHE A 31 -14.98 -1.21 -2.10
C PHE A 31 -15.91 -1.40 -0.91
N THR A 32 -16.41 -0.33 -0.27
CA THR A 32 -17.27 -0.45 0.91
C THR A 32 -18.55 -1.23 0.66
N LYS A 33 -19.10 -1.17 -0.56
CA LYS A 33 -20.27 -1.97 -0.96
C LYS A 33 -20.00 -3.48 -0.96
N GLN A 34 -18.75 -3.90 -1.16
CA GLN A 34 -18.36 -5.31 -1.13
C GLN A 34 -18.48 -5.94 0.25
N PHE A 35 -18.44 -5.14 1.31
CA PHE A 35 -18.61 -5.61 2.68
C PHE A 35 -19.92 -6.40 2.87
N ASN A 36 -20.99 -5.97 2.18
CA ASN A 36 -22.31 -6.56 2.28
C ASN A 36 -22.57 -7.71 1.28
N GLN A 37 -21.66 -7.96 0.33
CA GLN A 37 -21.88 -8.80 -0.86
C GLN A 37 -21.54 -10.28 -0.70
N SER A 38 -21.92 -10.89 0.42
CA SER A 38 -21.75 -12.32 0.65
C SER A 38 -22.93 -12.88 1.46
N ASN A 39 -23.08 -14.20 1.45
CA ASN A 39 -24.05 -14.86 2.31
C ASN A 39 -23.77 -14.53 3.78
N GLU A 40 -24.81 -14.46 4.61
CA GLU A 40 -24.68 -14.15 6.05
C GLU A 40 -23.80 -15.17 6.77
N PHE A 41 -23.90 -16.44 6.39
CA PHE A 41 -23.03 -17.49 6.92
C PHE A 41 -21.56 -17.27 6.56
N ASP A 42 -21.25 -16.93 5.31
CA ASP A 42 -19.88 -16.62 4.88
C ASP A 42 -19.34 -15.38 5.61
N LYS A 43 -20.19 -14.36 5.82
CA LYS A 43 -19.81 -13.17 6.60
C LYS A 43 -19.40 -13.56 8.01
N LEU A 44 -20.17 -14.43 8.66
CA LEU A 44 -19.91 -14.89 10.01
C LEU A 44 -18.60 -15.69 10.08
N LEU A 45 -18.38 -16.63 9.16
CA LEU A 45 -17.14 -17.41 9.10
C LEU A 45 -15.91 -16.52 8.94
N TRP A 46 -15.95 -15.55 8.01
CA TRP A 46 -14.84 -14.62 7.81
C TRP A 46 -14.64 -13.70 9.02
N ASN A 47 -15.72 -13.26 9.69
CA ASN A 47 -15.59 -12.46 10.91
C ASN A 47 -14.93 -13.27 12.03
N VAL A 48 -15.31 -14.54 12.25
CA VAL A 48 -14.68 -15.38 13.27
C VAL A 48 -13.21 -15.62 12.93
N PHE A 49 -12.90 -15.93 11.66
CA PHE A 49 -11.52 -16.13 11.21
C PHE A 49 -10.63 -14.89 11.45
N PHE A 50 -11.04 -13.72 10.96
CA PHE A 50 -10.25 -12.50 11.14
C PHE A 50 -10.22 -12.02 12.60
N SER A 51 -11.21 -12.38 13.40
CA SER A 51 -11.16 -12.15 14.84
C SER A 51 -10.05 -12.97 15.50
N GLY A 52 -9.99 -14.27 15.20
CA GLY A 52 -8.92 -15.15 15.69
C GLY A 52 -7.53 -14.67 15.27
N VAL A 53 -7.38 -14.22 14.02
CA VAL A 53 -6.13 -13.61 13.53
C VAL A 53 -5.78 -12.34 14.32
N SER A 54 -6.74 -11.43 14.51
CA SER A 54 -6.52 -10.17 15.24
C SER A 54 -6.13 -10.42 16.70
N MET A 55 -6.77 -11.40 17.34
CA MET A 55 -6.46 -11.82 18.70
C MET A 55 -5.07 -12.44 18.80
N ALA A 56 -4.71 -13.35 17.88
CA ALA A 56 -3.38 -13.96 17.83
C ALA A 56 -2.28 -12.90 17.66
N ILE A 57 -2.48 -11.92 16.77
CA ILE A 57 -1.52 -10.83 16.57
C ILE A 57 -1.41 -9.93 17.80
N THR A 58 -2.53 -9.64 18.46
CA THR A 58 -2.52 -8.83 19.69
C THR A 58 -1.74 -9.54 20.80
N LEU A 59 -1.96 -10.84 21.00
CA LEU A 59 -1.23 -11.64 21.99
C LEU A 59 0.26 -11.75 21.65
N LEU A 60 0.59 -12.00 20.38
CA LEU A 60 1.98 -12.03 19.93
C LEU A 60 2.66 -10.69 20.14
N SER A 61 1.97 -9.59 19.87
CA SER A 61 2.48 -8.23 20.11
C SER A 61 2.78 -8.03 21.58
N ILE A 62 1.83 -8.34 22.48
CA ILE A 62 2.03 -8.24 23.93
C ILE A 62 3.24 -9.08 24.38
N TYR A 63 3.36 -10.32 23.89
CA TYR A 63 4.50 -11.19 24.20
C TYR A 63 5.84 -10.57 23.75
N VAL A 64 5.92 -10.09 22.51
CA VAL A 64 7.14 -9.46 21.97
C VAL A 64 7.47 -8.18 22.74
N PHE A 65 6.49 -7.33 23.05
CA PHE A 65 6.70 -6.12 23.85
C PHE A 65 7.20 -6.45 25.27
N LYS A 66 6.71 -7.52 25.89
CA LYS A 66 7.15 -7.95 27.21
C LYS A 66 8.59 -8.46 27.20
N GLU A 67 8.91 -9.39 26.31
CA GLU A 67 10.23 -10.04 26.24
C GLU A 67 11.33 -9.09 25.74
N PHE A 68 11.04 -8.26 24.72
CA PHE A 68 12.07 -7.43 24.09
C PHE A 68 12.18 -6.01 24.67
N LEU A 69 11.09 -5.41 25.15
CA LEU A 69 11.09 -4.03 25.63
C LEU A 69 11.00 -3.93 27.16
N GLY A 70 10.83 -5.06 27.86
CA GLY A 70 10.70 -5.09 29.32
C GLY A 70 9.48 -4.33 29.84
N LEU A 71 8.53 -4.00 28.96
CA LEU A 71 7.33 -3.26 29.31
C LEU A 71 6.32 -4.24 29.91
N THR A 72 6.05 -4.08 31.20
CA THR A 72 5.02 -4.82 31.95
C THR A 72 3.63 -4.33 31.57
N VAL A 73 3.23 -4.60 30.34
CA VAL A 73 1.86 -4.36 29.87
C VAL A 73 1.04 -5.59 30.28
N LEU A 74 0.09 -5.40 31.20
CA LEU A 74 -0.89 -6.41 31.67
C LEU A 74 -0.45 -7.49 32.68
N ASP A 75 0.45 -7.18 33.63
CA ASP A 75 0.86 -8.14 34.69
C ASP A 75 -0.29 -8.64 35.60
N SER A 76 -1.43 -7.96 35.61
CA SER A 76 -2.60 -8.34 36.41
C SER A 76 -3.38 -9.53 35.83
N LEU A 77 -3.22 -9.85 34.55
CA LEU A 77 -3.92 -10.94 33.87
C LEU A 77 -3.12 -12.22 33.95
N ASN A 78 -2.96 -12.71 35.18
CA ASN A 78 -2.54 -14.08 35.39
C ASN A 78 -3.73 -15.02 35.19
N TYR A 79 -3.51 -16.18 34.58
CA TYR A 79 -4.52 -17.23 34.41
C TYR A 79 -5.25 -17.53 35.72
N ASP A 80 -4.53 -17.55 36.84
CA ASP A 80 -5.10 -17.79 38.17
C ASP A 80 -6.05 -16.68 38.63
N LYS A 81 -5.76 -15.41 38.29
CA LYS A 81 -6.63 -14.27 38.63
C LYS A 81 -7.91 -14.28 37.78
N VAL A 82 -7.80 -14.59 36.49
CA VAL A 82 -8.95 -14.73 35.58
C VAL A 82 -9.83 -15.92 36.00
N ARG A 83 -9.21 -17.07 36.32
CA ARG A 83 -9.91 -18.25 36.84
C ARG A 83 -10.60 -17.97 38.17
N ASN A 84 -9.93 -17.28 39.08
CA ASN A 84 -10.51 -16.91 40.37
C ASN A 84 -11.71 -15.99 40.18
N LEU A 85 -11.61 -14.93 39.37
CA LEU A 85 -12.74 -14.05 39.05
C LEU A 85 -13.91 -14.81 38.42
N THR A 86 -13.64 -15.70 37.47
CA THR A 86 -14.68 -16.50 36.81
C THR A 86 -15.35 -17.44 37.81
N SER A 87 -14.60 -18.01 38.75
CA SER A 87 -15.11 -18.89 39.81
C SER A 87 -15.86 -18.15 40.92
N THR A 88 -15.52 -16.90 41.21
CA THR A 88 -16.23 -16.06 42.19
C THR A 88 -17.54 -15.53 41.59
N VAL A 89 -17.51 -15.10 40.33
CA VAL A 89 -18.70 -14.69 39.58
C VAL A 89 -19.65 -15.87 39.35
N SER A 90 -19.14 -17.08 39.08
CA SER A 90 -19.99 -18.28 38.95
C SER A 90 -20.63 -18.73 40.27
N LYS A 91 -20.07 -18.32 41.40
CA LYS A 91 -20.61 -18.53 42.75
C LYS A 91 -21.54 -17.41 43.24
N ASN A 92 -21.86 -16.42 42.41
CA ASN A 92 -22.66 -15.23 42.76
C ASN A 92 -22.07 -14.36 43.89
N GLU A 93 -20.77 -14.45 44.13
CA GLU A 93 -20.09 -13.58 45.10
C GLU A 93 -19.50 -12.37 44.36
N LEU A 94 -19.55 -11.19 45.00
CA LEU A 94 -18.90 -10.00 44.46
C LEU A 94 -17.39 -10.08 44.75
N PRO A 95 -16.52 -10.08 43.72
CA PRO A 95 -15.08 -10.08 43.93
C PRO A 95 -14.62 -8.82 44.66
N ASP A 96 -13.50 -8.92 45.37
CA ASP A 96 -12.89 -7.78 46.06
C ASP A 96 -12.69 -6.58 45.11
N ARG A 97 -13.09 -5.38 45.55
CA ARG A 97 -13.21 -4.17 44.72
C ARG A 97 -11.89 -3.79 44.05
N LYS A 98 -10.75 -4.07 44.69
CA LYS A 98 -9.42 -3.82 44.12
C LYS A 98 -9.10 -4.76 42.96
N VAL A 99 -9.36 -6.07 43.14
CA VAL A 99 -9.20 -7.10 42.10
C VAL A 99 -10.15 -6.84 40.94
N LEU A 100 -11.40 -6.45 41.25
CA LEU A 100 -12.39 -6.07 40.26
C LEU A 100 -11.89 -4.89 39.40
N ASN A 101 -11.44 -3.79 40.01
CA ASN A 101 -11.09 -2.60 39.26
C ASN A 101 -9.83 -2.77 38.41
N GLU A 102 -8.82 -3.50 38.91
CA GLU A 102 -7.61 -3.82 38.15
C GLU A 102 -7.92 -4.76 36.99
N THR A 103 -8.61 -5.89 37.23
CA THR A 103 -8.86 -6.85 36.15
C THR A 103 -9.85 -6.36 35.11
N TYR A 104 -10.87 -5.57 35.48
CA TYR A 104 -11.77 -4.98 34.48
C TYR A 104 -11.07 -3.91 33.64
N ARG A 105 -10.19 -3.09 34.24
CA ARG A 105 -9.38 -2.13 33.49
C ARG A 105 -8.52 -2.84 32.46
N ASP A 106 -7.83 -3.89 32.86
CA ASP A 106 -6.92 -4.61 31.97
C ASP A 106 -7.67 -5.42 30.90
N LEU A 107 -8.86 -5.94 31.21
CA LEU A 107 -9.76 -6.54 30.22
C LEU A 107 -10.19 -5.50 29.17
N ILE A 108 -10.62 -4.31 29.58
CA ILE A 108 -11.01 -3.22 28.66
C ILE A 108 -9.82 -2.81 27.79
N ILE A 109 -8.61 -2.73 28.36
CA ILE A 109 -7.39 -2.44 27.61
C ILE A 109 -7.11 -3.54 26.57
N ILE A 110 -7.23 -4.83 26.89
CA ILE A 110 -7.10 -5.90 25.89
C ILE A 110 -8.11 -5.75 24.79
N VAL A 111 -9.39 -5.59 25.14
CA VAL A 111 -10.45 -5.51 24.14
C VAL A 111 -10.22 -4.32 23.22
N GLY A 112 -9.84 -3.17 23.80
CA GLY A 112 -9.43 -1.99 23.05
C GLY A 112 -8.25 -2.25 22.12
N LEU A 113 -7.21 -2.95 22.60
CA LEU A 113 -6.05 -3.33 21.78
C LEU A 113 -6.42 -4.29 20.65
N ILE A 114 -7.25 -5.31 20.91
CA ILE A 114 -7.74 -6.24 19.88
C ILE A 114 -8.50 -5.47 18.80
N TYR A 115 -9.37 -4.53 19.18
CA TYR A 115 -10.13 -3.73 18.23
C TYR A 115 -9.23 -2.78 17.44
N PHE A 116 -8.27 -2.15 18.11
CA PHE A 116 -7.27 -1.30 17.50
C PHE A 116 -6.45 -2.06 16.45
N PHE A 117 -5.86 -3.20 16.84
CA PHE A 117 -5.07 -4.03 15.93
C PHE A 117 -5.92 -4.57 14.79
N SER A 118 -7.15 -4.98 15.05
CA SER A 118 -8.08 -5.40 14.00
C SER A 118 -8.25 -4.33 12.92
N CYS A 119 -8.59 -3.09 13.29
CA CYS A 119 -8.76 -2.05 12.28
C CYS A 119 -7.43 -1.62 11.65
N PHE A 120 -6.36 -1.53 12.44
CA PHE A 120 -5.02 -1.19 11.96
C PHE A 120 -4.56 -2.17 10.88
N PHE A 121 -4.64 -3.48 11.15
CA PHE A 121 -4.26 -4.51 10.17
C PHE A 121 -5.24 -4.57 8.99
N GLY A 122 -6.53 -4.33 9.20
CA GLY A 122 -7.50 -4.21 8.11
C GLY A 122 -7.13 -3.09 7.12
N LEU A 123 -6.81 -1.88 7.62
CA LEU A 123 -6.35 -0.75 6.81
C LEU A 123 -4.97 -1.02 6.18
N MET A 124 -4.03 -1.57 6.96
CA MET A 124 -2.70 -1.90 6.47
C MET A 124 -2.77 -2.92 5.33
N PHE A 125 -3.61 -3.96 5.46
CA PHE A 125 -3.77 -4.98 4.43
C PHE A 125 -4.45 -4.42 3.19
N HIS A 126 -5.45 -3.54 3.34
CA HIS A 126 -6.02 -2.78 2.21
C HIS A 126 -4.93 -1.98 1.48
N TRP A 127 -4.16 -1.18 2.23
CA TRP A 127 -3.11 -0.34 1.66
C TRP A 127 -2.01 -1.16 0.99
N LEU A 128 -1.61 -2.29 1.58
CA LEU A 128 -0.62 -3.22 1.03
C LEU A 128 -1.10 -3.80 -0.31
N VAL A 129 -2.32 -4.37 -0.33
CA VAL A 129 -2.91 -4.97 -1.53
C VAL A 129 -3.02 -3.94 -2.66
N ARG A 130 -3.46 -2.72 -2.34
CA ARG A 130 -3.68 -1.65 -3.32
C ARG A 130 -2.39 -0.99 -3.81
N SER A 131 -1.43 -0.74 -2.91
CA SER A 131 -0.17 -0.07 -3.24
C SER A 131 0.74 -0.97 -4.06
N LEU A 132 0.82 -2.25 -3.71
CA LEU A 132 1.58 -3.26 -4.45
C LEU A 132 0.81 -3.82 -5.66
N LYS A 133 -0.46 -3.43 -5.85
CA LYS A 133 -1.35 -3.92 -6.92
C LYS A 133 -1.49 -5.45 -6.89
N LEU A 134 -1.47 -6.04 -5.71
CA LEU A 134 -1.61 -7.49 -5.51
C LEU A 134 -2.99 -7.98 -5.96
N ASP A 135 -4.01 -7.12 -5.89
CA ASP A 135 -5.37 -7.40 -6.39
C ASP A 135 -5.44 -7.58 -7.92
N VAL A 136 -4.50 -6.97 -8.64
CA VAL A 136 -4.33 -7.12 -10.09
C VAL A 136 -3.51 -8.36 -10.43
N GLN A 137 -2.42 -8.59 -9.68
CA GLN A 137 -1.49 -9.70 -9.91
C GLN A 137 -2.06 -11.06 -9.51
N PHE A 138 -2.73 -11.14 -8.36
CA PHE A 138 -3.27 -12.36 -7.80
C PHE A 138 -4.79 -12.32 -7.82
N ARG A 139 -5.41 -13.30 -8.50
CA ARG A 139 -6.88 -13.38 -8.66
C ARG A 139 -7.62 -13.49 -7.32
N ILE A 140 -7.01 -14.10 -6.30
CA ILE A 140 -7.61 -14.32 -4.97
C ILE A 140 -7.79 -13.00 -4.21
N LEU A 141 -6.90 -12.03 -4.43
CA LEU A 141 -6.93 -10.73 -3.74
C LEU A 141 -7.74 -9.67 -4.50
N ARG A 142 -8.40 -10.07 -5.59
CA ARG A 142 -9.16 -9.16 -6.44
C ARG A 142 -10.46 -8.77 -5.76
N PHE A 143 -10.76 -7.47 -5.77
CA PHE A 143 -12.04 -6.96 -5.29
C PHE A 143 -13.17 -7.35 -6.26
N LYS A 144 -14.39 -7.53 -5.74
CA LYS A 144 -15.57 -7.92 -6.54
C LYS A 144 -16.09 -6.79 -7.43
N ASN A 145 -15.81 -5.53 -7.07
CA ASN A 145 -16.18 -4.37 -7.88
C ASN A 145 -15.34 -4.36 -9.17
N TYR A 146 -15.87 -4.97 -10.23
CA TYR A 146 -15.21 -5.10 -11.53
C TYR A 146 -15.18 -3.78 -12.30
N TRP A 147 -16.21 -2.93 -12.16
CA TRP A 147 -16.28 -1.60 -12.77
C TRP A 147 -15.14 -0.70 -12.32
N PHE A 148 -14.71 -0.82 -11.06
CA PHE A 148 -13.52 -0.13 -10.58
C PHE A 148 -12.31 -0.40 -11.48
N TYR A 149 -12.08 -1.66 -11.87
CA TYR A 149 -10.95 -2.05 -12.71
C TYR A 149 -11.11 -1.61 -14.16
N TYR A 150 -12.32 -1.66 -14.70
CA TYR A 150 -12.59 -1.14 -16.05
C TYR A 150 -12.35 0.37 -16.09
N PHE A 151 -12.95 1.14 -15.19
CA PHE A 151 -12.84 2.60 -15.23
C PHE A 151 -11.45 3.15 -14.91
N HIS A 152 -10.64 2.47 -14.10
CA HIS A 152 -9.32 2.96 -13.72
C HIS A 152 -8.18 2.41 -14.59
N GLY A 153 -8.51 1.84 -15.76
CA GLY A 153 -7.51 1.27 -16.66
C GLY A 153 -6.67 0.18 -15.99
N GLY A 154 -7.30 -0.62 -15.13
CA GLY A 154 -6.65 -1.74 -14.47
C GLY A 154 -5.96 -2.60 -15.52
N LYS A 155 -4.67 -2.92 -15.33
CA LYS A 155 -3.81 -3.70 -16.25
C LYS A 155 -4.39 -5.06 -16.69
N ILE A 156 -5.56 -5.44 -16.19
CA ILE A 156 -6.21 -6.74 -16.39
C ILE A 156 -6.64 -6.95 -17.84
N LEU A 157 -6.90 -5.88 -18.63
CA LEU A 157 -7.32 -6.08 -20.03
C LEU A 157 -6.39 -5.50 -21.10
N TYR A 158 -5.60 -4.47 -20.81
CA TYR A 158 -4.77 -3.86 -21.85
C TYR A 158 -3.37 -3.60 -21.32
N SER A 159 -2.38 -4.17 -22.02
CA SER A 159 -0.97 -3.84 -21.92
C SER A 159 -0.85 -2.32 -21.87
N ASN A 160 -0.44 -1.76 -20.72
CA ASN A 160 -0.07 -0.36 -20.64
C ASN A 160 1.10 -0.17 -21.62
N PRO A 161 0.91 0.52 -22.74
CA PRO A 161 1.87 0.50 -23.84
C PRO A 161 3.22 1.11 -23.44
N SER A 162 3.33 1.77 -22.28
CA SER A 162 4.53 2.55 -21.95
C SER A 162 4.70 2.92 -20.47
N ARG A 163 4.48 2.03 -19.48
CA ARG A 163 4.73 2.34 -18.03
C ARG A 163 4.14 3.68 -17.52
N ARG A 164 3.13 4.25 -18.20
CA ARG A 164 2.55 5.56 -17.86
C ARG A 164 1.56 5.43 -16.71
N LYS A 165 1.36 6.50 -15.94
CA LYS A 165 0.38 6.55 -14.84
C LYS A 165 -0.99 6.88 -15.41
N PHE A 166 -2.02 6.15 -15.00
CA PHE A 166 -3.41 6.49 -15.31
C PHE A 166 -3.74 7.91 -14.81
N ALA A 167 -4.32 8.74 -15.68
CA ALA A 167 -4.72 10.11 -15.37
C ALA A 167 -6.23 10.20 -15.14
N PHE A 168 -7.03 9.89 -16.15
CA PHE A 168 -8.49 9.87 -16.11
C PHE A 168 -9.06 9.05 -17.26
N THR A 169 -10.35 8.76 -17.20
CA THR A 169 -11.07 8.04 -18.27
C THR A 169 -12.10 8.98 -18.88
N LYS A 170 -12.06 9.11 -20.20
CA LYS A 170 -13.12 9.73 -20.98
C LYS A 170 -14.10 8.64 -21.41
N VAL A 171 -15.38 8.93 -21.30
CA VAL A 171 -16.45 7.98 -21.58
C VAL A 171 -17.37 8.58 -22.63
N ASP A 172 -17.62 7.81 -23.68
CA ASP A 172 -18.66 8.10 -24.66
C ASP A 172 -19.83 7.15 -24.42
N VAL A 173 -20.99 7.68 -24.06
CA VAL A 173 -22.17 6.93 -23.62
C VAL A 173 -23.31 7.15 -24.60
N LEU A 174 -23.77 6.06 -25.22
CA LEU A 174 -24.96 6.04 -26.06
C LEU A 174 -26.17 5.75 -25.17
N CYS A 175 -27.09 6.70 -25.08
CA CYS A 175 -28.28 6.62 -24.23
C CYS A 175 -29.55 6.63 -25.05
N GLU A 176 -30.58 5.93 -24.59
CA GLU A 176 -31.94 6.06 -25.09
C GLU A 176 -32.76 6.90 -24.11
N VAL A 177 -33.25 8.06 -24.57
CA VAL A 177 -34.04 8.98 -23.75
C VAL A 177 -35.28 9.38 -24.52
N ALA A 178 -36.45 8.98 -23.99
CA ALA A 178 -37.75 9.23 -24.61
C ALA A 178 -37.84 8.75 -26.08
N GLY A 179 -37.28 7.57 -26.36
CA GLY A 179 -37.26 6.96 -27.70
C GLY A 179 -36.24 7.55 -28.67
N GLU A 180 -35.45 8.55 -28.25
CA GLU A 180 -34.36 9.09 -29.05
C GLU A 180 -33.01 8.61 -28.55
N THR A 181 -32.18 8.12 -29.47
CA THR A 181 -30.79 7.77 -29.17
C THR A 181 -29.92 9.03 -29.14
N LYS A 182 -29.27 9.30 -28.01
CA LYS A 182 -28.40 10.45 -27.76
C LYS A 182 -27.02 9.98 -27.34
N LEU A 183 -25.98 10.56 -27.94
CA LEU A 183 -24.60 10.25 -27.59
C LEU A 183 -24.05 11.39 -26.71
N TYR A 184 -23.53 11.02 -25.54
CA TYR A 184 -22.90 11.92 -24.59
C TYR A 184 -21.42 11.58 -24.45
N SER A 185 -20.57 12.58 -24.27
CA SER A 185 -19.12 12.41 -24.07
C SER A 185 -18.68 13.25 -22.89
N GLY A 186 -17.80 12.73 -22.03
CA GLY A 186 -17.28 13.48 -20.89
C GLY A 186 -16.23 12.72 -20.11
N ILE A 187 -15.65 13.37 -19.09
CA ILE A 187 -14.68 12.75 -18.19
C ILE A 187 -15.44 12.04 -17.07
N LEU A 188 -15.12 10.76 -16.82
CA LEU A 188 -15.71 10.02 -15.71
C LEU A 188 -15.23 10.59 -14.39
N SER A 189 -16.16 11.06 -13.58
CA SER A 189 -15.89 11.61 -12.25
C SER A 189 -16.24 10.62 -11.14
N GLN A 190 -17.42 10.01 -11.22
CA GLN A 190 -17.92 9.07 -10.22
C GLN A 190 -18.88 8.07 -10.88
N TYR A 191 -19.12 6.95 -10.22
CA TYR A 191 -20.15 5.98 -10.58
C TYR A 191 -20.76 5.39 -9.31
N THR A 192 -22.02 4.95 -9.39
CA THR A 192 -22.65 4.16 -8.33
C THR A 192 -22.90 2.75 -8.84
N ILE A 193 -22.70 1.77 -7.96
CA ILE A 193 -23.03 0.37 -8.21
C ILE A 193 -24.14 -0.09 -7.27
N ASN A 194 -24.97 -1.02 -7.73
CA ASN A 194 -25.96 -1.69 -6.90
C ASN A 194 -25.25 -2.60 -5.87
N GLU A 195 -25.73 -2.57 -4.63
CA GLU A 195 -25.18 -3.36 -3.53
C GLU A 195 -25.39 -4.87 -3.73
N SER A 196 -26.50 -5.31 -4.33
CA SER A 196 -26.79 -6.73 -4.52
C SER A 196 -25.97 -7.37 -5.65
N ASP A 197 -25.93 -6.71 -6.81
CA ASP A 197 -25.50 -7.35 -8.06
C ASP A 197 -24.14 -6.84 -8.57
N ASN A 198 -23.54 -5.84 -7.92
CA ASN A 198 -22.35 -5.11 -8.42
C ASN A 198 -22.54 -4.44 -9.80
N ASN A 199 -23.77 -4.39 -10.32
CA ASN A 199 -24.05 -3.74 -11.59
C ASN A 199 -24.03 -2.22 -11.45
N LEU A 200 -23.67 -1.55 -12.53
CA LEU A 200 -23.65 -0.10 -12.58
C LEU A 200 -25.08 0.45 -12.46
N GLU A 201 -25.25 1.51 -11.68
CA GLU A 201 -26.53 2.16 -11.47
C GLU A 201 -26.55 3.55 -12.09
N ASN A 202 -25.53 4.37 -11.79
CA ASN A 202 -25.40 5.72 -12.35
C ASN A 202 -23.94 6.02 -12.74
N ILE A 203 -23.77 6.80 -13.80
CA ILE A 203 -22.49 7.34 -14.28
C ILE A 203 -22.51 8.86 -14.15
N PHE A 204 -21.49 9.44 -13.54
CA PHE A 204 -21.34 10.88 -13.42
C PHE A 204 -20.19 11.38 -14.30
N LEU A 205 -20.51 12.26 -15.24
CA LEU A 205 -19.57 12.86 -16.17
C LEU A 205 -19.33 14.34 -15.85
N THR A 206 -18.08 14.78 -15.85
CA THR A 206 -17.66 16.19 -15.82
C THR A 206 -17.24 16.63 -17.24
N ASP A 207 -17.36 17.92 -17.56
CA ASP A 207 -17.19 18.44 -18.94
C ASP A 207 -18.02 17.65 -19.96
N ALA A 208 -19.29 17.44 -19.63
CA ALA A 208 -20.19 16.63 -20.46
C ALA A 208 -20.62 17.41 -21.71
N ARG A 209 -20.61 16.73 -22.85
CA ARG A 209 -21.00 17.26 -24.15
C ARG A 209 -21.96 16.31 -24.83
N LYS A 210 -23.01 16.85 -25.44
CA LYS A 210 -23.92 16.12 -26.32
C LYS A 210 -23.36 16.14 -27.73
N LEU A 211 -23.22 14.96 -28.33
CA LEU A 211 -22.76 14.78 -29.70
C LEU A 211 -23.98 14.67 -30.61
N LYS A 212 -24.02 15.49 -31.66
CA LYS A 212 -25.06 15.43 -32.70
C LYS A 212 -24.40 15.39 -34.07
N LYS A 213 -24.80 14.43 -34.90
CA LYS A 213 -24.44 14.43 -36.32
C LYS A 213 -25.29 15.47 -37.04
N VAL A 214 -24.64 16.38 -37.76
CA VAL A 214 -25.28 17.37 -38.63
C VAL A 214 -24.75 17.13 -40.03
N VAL A 215 -25.66 16.97 -40.99
CA VAL A 215 -25.31 16.86 -42.40
C VAL A 215 -25.27 18.28 -42.96
N ASN A 216 -24.11 18.71 -43.42
CA ASN A 216 -23.93 20.03 -44.01
C ASN A 216 -24.56 20.07 -45.42
N SER A 217 -24.79 21.27 -45.95
CA SER A 217 -25.35 21.48 -47.30
C SER A 217 -24.56 20.79 -48.41
N GLU A 218 -23.29 20.48 -48.16
CA GLU A 218 -22.37 19.77 -49.06
C GLU A 218 -22.41 18.22 -48.90
N ARG A 219 -23.38 17.67 -48.16
CA ARG A 219 -23.51 16.23 -47.82
C ARG A 219 -22.34 15.64 -47.02
N THR A 220 -21.47 16.46 -46.45
CA THR A 220 -20.46 16.06 -45.47
C THR A 220 -21.12 15.92 -44.09
N THR A 221 -20.70 14.90 -43.32
CA THR A 221 -21.24 14.65 -41.98
C THR A 221 -20.30 15.25 -40.94
N GLU A 222 -20.75 16.29 -40.25
CA GLU A 222 -20.01 16.92 -39.16
C GLU A 222 -20.59 16.49 -37.80
N VAL A 223 -19.72 16.38 -36.79
CA VAL A 223 -20.12 16.08 -35.41
C VAL A 223 -20.09 17.38 -34.62
N VAL A 224 -21.26 17.88 -34.25
CA VAL A 224 -21.39 19.08 -33.43
C VAL A 224 -21.35 18.69 -31.95
N HIS A 225 -20.50 19.38 -31.20
CA HIS A 225 -20.32 19.21 -29.77
C HIS A 225 -21.06 20.31 -29.01
N ASN A 226 -22.20 19.98 -28.41
CA ASN A 226 -22.94 20.92 -27.57
C ASN A 226 -22.57 20.68 -26.10
N ALA A 227 -21.92 21.66 -25.46
CA ALA A 227 -21.62 21.58 -24.05
C ALA A 227 -22.92 21.50 -23.23
N ILE A 228 -22.94 20.62 -22.23
CA ILE A 228 -24.02 20.53 -21.27
C ILE A 228 -23.63 21.40 -20.07
N PRO A 229 -24.38 22.47 -19.77
CA PRO A 229 -24.06 23.32 -18.63
C PRO A 229 -24.22 22.53 -17.33
N GLY A 230 -23.28 22.70 -16.40
CA GLY A 230 -23.30 22.07 -15.08
C GLY A 230 -21.95 21.48 -14.67
N ALA A 231 -21.80 21.23 -13.37
CA ALA A 231 -20.57 20.65 -12.80
C ALA A 231 -20.50 19.12 -12.97
N ALA A 232 -21.65 18.43 -12.87
CA ALA A 232 -21.73 16.98 -13.01
C ALA A 232 -23.01 16.59 -13.76
N PHE A 233 -22.85 15.76 -14.79
CA PHE A 233 -23.94 15.20 -15.58
C PHE A 233 -24.16 13.73 -15.20
N CYS A 234 -25.33 13.42 -14.65
CA CYS A 234 -25.67 12.07 -14.21
C CYS A 234 -26.46 11.32 -15.29
N ILE A 235 -26.02 10.10 -15.61
CA ILE A 235 -26.67 9.20 -16.55
C ILE A 235 -27.05 7.91 -15.80
N PRO A 236 -28.35 7.61 -15.66
CA PRO A 236 -28.81 6.31 -15.16
C PRO A 236 -28.38 5.20 -16.12
N TYR A 237 -27.73 4.15 -15.61
CA TYR A 237 -27.22 3.04 -16.43
C TYR A 237 -28.33 2.29 -17.16
N LYS A 238 -29.54 2.25 -16.60
CA LYS A 238 -30.73 1.69 -17.27
C LYS A 238 -31.05 2.33 -18.63
N ASN A 239 -30.61 3.56 -18.86
CA ASN A 239 -30.81 4.27 -20.12
C ASN A 239 -29.61 4.10 -21.08
N VAL A 240 -28.52 3.45 -20.63
CA VAL A 240 -27.29 3.29 -21.40
C VAL A 240 -27.41 2.05 -22.28
N VAL A 241 -27.33 2.26 -23.59
CA VAL A 241 -27.33 1.20 -24.59
C VAL A 241 -25.92 0.66 -24.80
N ASN A 242 -24.93 1.55 -24.89
CA ASN A 242 -23.54 1.19 -25.07
C ASN A 242 -22.62 2.28 -24.50
N MET A 243 -21.38 1.91 -24.15
CA MET A 243 -20.37 2.83 -23.64
C MET A 243 -18.98 2.47 -24.18
N ASN A 244 -18.24 3.48 -24.59
CA ASN A 244 -16.83 3.37 -24.97
C ASN A 244 -15.94 4.04 -23.91
N LEU A 245 -14.82 3.40 -23.56
CA LEU A 245 -13.89 3.87 -22.53
C LEU A 245 -12.55 4.22 -23.16
N VAL A 246 -12.15 5.49 -23.04
CA VAL A 246 -10.85 5.99 -23.51
C VAL A 246 -9.99 6.38 -22.32
N TYR A 247 -8.87 5.70 -22.14
CA TYR A 247 -7.96 5.91 -21.02
C TYR A 247 -6.86 6.92 -21.37
N PHE A 248 -6.74 7.96 -20.57
CA PHE A 248 -5.63 8.92 -20.67
C PHE A 248 -4.55 8.58 -19.65
N TYR A 249 -3.30 8.55 -20.11
CA TYR A 249 -2.15 8.26 -19.29
C TYR A 249 -1.17 9.44 -19.29
N ARG A 250 -0.56 9.71 -18.13
CA ARG A 250 0.49 10.72 -17.94
C ARG A 250 1.83 10.04 -17.72
N ASP A 251 2.90 10.61 -18.29
CA ASP A 251 4.26 10.14 -18.04
C ASP A 251 4.59 10.18 -16.54
N ASN A 252 5.19 9.08 -16.08
CA ASN A 252 5.30 8.78 -14.66
C ASN A 252 6.76 8.88 -14.19
N GLU A 253 7.38 10.03 -14.41
CA GLU A 253 8.77 10.25 -14.00
C GLU A 253 8.95 10.26 -12.47
N LEU A 254 7.89 10.60 -11.73
CA LEU A 254 7.94 10.88 -10.28
C LEU A 254 7.78 9.64 -9.37
N SER A 255 7.09 8.57 -9.79
CA SER A 255 6.74 7.47 -8.86
C SER A 255 7.90 6.51 -8.57
N ILE A 256 8.74 6.20 -9.56
CA ILE A 256 9.92 5.35 -9.37
C ILE A 256 10.93 6.05 -8.45
N ALA A 257 11.10 7.36 -8.60
CA ALA A 257 11.97 8.14 -7.72
C ALA A 257 11.49 8.11 -6.26
N ARG A 258 10.19 8.32 -6.02
CA ARG A 258 9.61 8.24 -4.67
C ARG A 258 9.72 6.85 -4.04
N TYR A 259 9.52 5.79 -4.84
CA TYR A 259 9.67 4.41 -4.36
C TYR A 259 11.13 4.07 -4.03
N LEU A 260 12.08 4.51 -4.85
CA LEU A 260 13.51 4.37 -4.56
C LEU A 260 13.94 5.17 -3.33
N ILE A 261 13.41 6.38 -3.15
CA ILE A 261 13.63 7.18 -1.93
C ILE A 261 13.08 6.43 -0.71
N PHE A 262 11.86 5.88 -0.80
CA PHE A 262 11.26 5.11 0.29
C PHE A 262 12.07 3.86 0.65
N ILE A 263 12.51 3.08 -0.34
CA ILE A 263 13.39 1.91 -0.12
C ILE A 263 14.70 2.34 0.52
N ASN A 264 15.31 3.45 0.08
CA ASN A 264 16.57 3.94 0.64
C ASN A 264 16.40 4.44 2.08
N VAL A 265 15.29 5.10 2.41
CA VAL A 265 14.97 5.49 3.79
C VAL A 265 14.75 4.26 4.65
N LEU A 266 14.01 3.27 4.16
CA LEU A 266 13.76 2.02 4.88
C LEU A 266 15.05 1.21 5.07
N SER A 267 15.93 1.14 4.06
CA SER A 267 17.22 0.46 4.17
C SER A 267 18.16 1.21 5.12
N SER A 268 18.17 2.55 5.09
CA SER A 268 18.93 3.37 6.03
C SER A 268 18.42 3.18 7.46
N LEU A 269 17.11 3.11 7.68
CA LEU A 269 16.52 2.82 8.99
C LEU A 269 16.85 1.39 9.46
N ALA A 270 16.79 0.40 8.57
CA ALA A 270 17.17 -0.98 8.86
C ALA A 270 18.65 -1.10 9.22
N ILE A 271 19.56 -0.44 8.47
CA ILE A 271 20.99 -0.38 8.78
C ILE A 271 21.22 0.31 10.12
N THR A 272 20.55 1.44 10.37
CA THR A 272 20.63 2.14 11.66
C THR A 272 20.14 1.25 12.80
N PHE A 273 19.03 0.53 12.59
CA PHE A 273 18.48 -0.42 13.56
C PHE A 273 19.45 -1.58 13.82
N ILE A 274 20.08 -2.15 12.77
CA ILE A 274 21.11 -3.18 12.90
C ILE A 274 22.31 -2.65 13.70
N ILE A 275 22.77 -1.43 13.40
CA ILE A 275 23.87 -0.79 14.14
C ILE A 275 23.48 -0.63 15.62
N VAL A 276 22.29 -0.09 15.91
CA VAL A 276 21.79 0.10 17.29
C VAL A 276 21.58 -1.23 18.01
N SER A 277 21.06 -2.26 17.35
CA SER A 277 20.91 -3.60 17.94
C SER A 277 22.26 -4.25 18.23
N VAL A 278 23.26 -4.03 17.36
CA VAL A 278 24.65 -4.46 17.56
C VAL A 278 25.35 -3.67 18.68
N PHE A 279 24.89 -2.45 19.00
CA PHE A 279 25.32 -1.71 20.19
C PHE A 279 24.65 -2.22 21.48
N TRP A 280 23.43 -2.74 21.39
CA TRP A 280 22.68 -3.26 22.54
C TRP A 280 23.05 -4.70 22.93
N PHE A 281 23.54 -5.49 21.97
CA PHE A 281 24.08 -6.83 22.21
C PHE A 281 25.56 -6.77 22.62
N ASP A 282 25.90 -7.37 23.76
CA ASP A 282 27.29 -7.49 24.19
C ASP A 282 28.00 -8.57 23.36
N LEU A 283 28.71 -8.13 22.32
CA LEU A 283 29.52 -8.99 21.44
C LEU A 283 30.83 -9.47 22.10
N SER A 284 31.01 -9.22 23.40
CA SER A 284 32.13 -9.75 24.19
C SER A 284 32.22 -11.27 24.09
N ASP A 285 31.08 -11.96 24.05
CA ASP A 285 30.98 -13.42 24.01
C ASP A 285 31.47 -14.02 22.68
N PHE A 286 31.63 -13.20 21.64
CA PHE A 286 32.13 -13.60 20.32
C PHE A 286 33.58 -13.12 20.07
N GLY A 287 34.30 -12.68 21.10
CA GLY A 287 35.74 -12.39 21.03
C GLY A 287 36.13 -11.11 20.29
N VAL A 288 35.18 -10.22 19.97
CA VAL A 288 35.45 -8.95 19.29
C VAL A 288 35.97 -7.92 20.29
N ILE A 289 37.29 -7.94 20.54
CA ILE A 289 37.95 -7.07 21.51
C ILE A 289 38.13 -5.65 20.94
N GLY A 290 37.46 -4.69 21.59
CA GLY A 290 37.82 -3.28 21.75
C GLY A 290 38.07 -2.41 20.51
N LEU A 291 39.15 -2.68 19.79
CA LEU A 291 39.68 -1.81 18.73
C LEU A 291 39.02 -2.13 17.37
N TRP A 292 38.83 -3.41 17.07
CA TRP A 292 38.09 -3.86 15.88
C TRP A 292 36.61 -3.47 15.92
N LYS A 293 36.02 -3.49 17.12
CA LYS A 293 34.66 -3.00 17.38
C LYS A 293 34.52 -1.53 16.96
N LYS A 294 35.50 -0.68 17.31
CA LYS A 294 35.52 0.74 16.94
C LYS A 294 35.75 0.97 15.44
N ILE A 295 36.66 0.23 14.82
CA ILE A 295 36.92 0.31 13.37
C ILE A 295 35.67 -0.09 12.58
N PHE A 296 35.01 -1.18 12.97
CA PHE A 296 33.77 -1.64 12.35
C PHE A 296 32.67 -0.57 12.41
N TYR A 297 32.48 0.08 13.56
CA TYR A 297 31.49 1.16 13.69
C TYR A 297 31.82 2.39 12.85
N VAL A 298 33.10 2.76 12.71
CA VAL A 298 33.52 3.86 11.83
C VAL A 298 33.23 3.54 10.37
N ILE A 299 33.51 2.31 9.92
CA ILE A 299 33.22 1.86 8.56
C ILE A 299 31.70 1.84 8.30
N MET A 300 30.90 1.30 9.22
CA MET A 300 29.44 1.23 9.05
C MET A 300 28.77 2.62 9.13
N GLY A 301 29.26 3.51 9.99
CA GLY A 301 28.85 4.91 10.02
C GLY A 301 29.18 5.63 8.71
N PHE A 302 30.36 5.39 8.15
CA PHE A 302 30.75 5.92 6.85
C PHE A 302 29.88 5.40 5.71
N VAL A 303 29.57 4.09 5.70
CA VAL A 303 28.63 3.48 4.74
C VAL A 303 27.23 4.08 4.88
N GLY A 304 26.75 4.32 6.11
CA GLY A 304 25.47 5.00 6.36
C GLY A 304 25.45 6.44 5.81
N ILE A 305 26.50 7.21 6.06
CA ILE A 305 26.64 8.59 5.55
C ILE A 305 26.80 8.62 4.02
N ALA A 306 27.53 7.66 3.44
CA ALA A 306 27.67 7.51 2.00
C ALA A 306 26.33 7.20 1.32
N ASN A 307 25.46 6.42 1.98
CA ASN A 307 24.08 6.19 1.53
C ASN A 307 23.19 7.44 1.67
N LEU A 308 23.42 8.30 2.68
CA LEU A 308 22.72 9.59 2.85
C LEU A 308 22.98 10.56 1.70
N ARG A 309 24.16 10.50 1.05
CA ARG A 309 24.48 11.30 -0.16
C ARG A 309 23.51 11.04 -1.32
N LEU A 310 22.81 9.89 -1.34
CA LEU A 310 21.79 9.55 -2.35
C LEU A 310 20.47 10.32 -2.18
N LEU A 311 20.23 10.97 -1.03
CA LEU A 311 19.06 11.84 -0.84
C LEU A 311 19.22 13.21 -1.54
N ILE A 312 20.46 13.60 -1.89
CA ILE A 312 20.79 14.94 -2.39
C ILE A 312 21.13 14.93 -3.90
N TYR A 313 21.36 13.77 -4.52
CA TYR A 313 21.89 13.71 -5.89
C TYR A 313 20.83 13.55 -6.98
N ASP A 314 20.98 14.40 -8.00
CA ASP A 314 19.94 14.91 -8.89
C ASP A 314 19.41 13.93 -9.97
N LYS A 315 18.21 14.30 -10.43
CA LYS A 315 17.17 13.69 -11.26
C LYS A 315 17.60 13.14 -12.63
N ASN A 316 18.82 13.37 -13.12
CA ASN A 316 19.15 13.24 -14.54
C ASN A 316 20.18 12.17 -14.98
N ARG A 317 20.64 11.25 -14.11
CA ARG A 317 21.62 10.21 -14.53
C ARG A 317 21.14 8.79 -14.20
N LYS A 318 20.34 8.20 -15.09
CA LYS A 318 19.56 6.97 -14.78
C LYS A 318 19.90 5.66 -15.51
N LYS A 319 21.06 5.47 -16.13
CA LYS A 319 21.34 4.15 -16.77
C LYS A 319 22.53 3.35 -16.28
N LEU A 320 23.52 3.95 -15.60
CA LEU A 320 24.75 3.22 -15.23
C LEU A 320 25.22 3.39 -13.76
N ALA A 321 24.38 3.96 -12.89
CA ALA A 321 24.76 4.21 -11.49
C ALA A 321 24.56 3.00 -10.55
N TRP A 322 23.78 1.98 -10.97
CA TRP A 322 23.41 0.83 -10.13
C TRP A 322 24.50 -0.25 -10.01
N ILE A 323 25.40 -0.35 -10.99
CA ILE A 323 26.48 -1.36 -11.00
C ILE A 323 27.51 -1.12 -9.88
N PRO A 324 28.05 0.10 -9.69
CA PRO A 324 28.91 0.41 -8.53
C PRO A 324 28.21 0.17 -7.19
N GLN A 325 26.90 0.43 -7.13
CA GLN A 325 26.10 0.28 -5.91
C GLN A 325 25.90 -1.20 -5.53
N LEU A 326 25.61 -2.05 -6.52
CA LEU A 326 25.54 -3.49 -6.33
C LEU A 326 26.88 -4.06 -5.88
N LEU A 327 28.00 -3.60 -6.47
CA LEU A 327 29.34 -4.04 -6.12
C LEU A 327 29.72 -3.64 -4.68
N LEU A 328 29.43 -2.40 -4.26
CA LEU A 328 29.65 -1.95 -2.88
C LEU A 328 28.78 -2.72 -1.87
N PHE A 329 27.54 -3.06 -2.24
CA PHE A 329 26.67 -3.89 -1.40
C PHE A 329 27.20 -5.33 -1.26
N ILE A 330 27.63 -5.95 -2.37
CA ILE A 330 28.27 -7.27 -2.36
C ILE A 330 29.54 -7.24 -1.49
N SER A 331 30.34 -6.18 -1.60
CA SER A 331 31.54 -6.02 -0.79
C SER A 331 31.21 -5.90 0.71
N ALA A 332 30.17 -5.15 1.08
CA ALA A 332 29.70 -5.07 2.47
C ALA A 332 29.17 -6.41 3.00
N LEU A 333 28.47 -7.19 2.17
CA LEU A 333 28.00 -8.53 2.53
C LEU A 333 29.17 -9.51 2.73
N LEU A 334 30.21 -9.43 1.90
CA LEU A 334 31.42 -10.24 2.03
C LEU A 334 32.20 -9.92 3.32
N TRP A 335 32.18 -8.67 3.78
CA TRP A 335 32.72 -8.29 5.09
C TRP A 335 31.95 -8.93 6.25
N PHE A 336 30.62 -9.04 6.14
CA PHE A 336 29.80 -9.76 7.12
C PHE A 336 30.09 -11.26 7.11
N LEU A 337 30.22 -11.88 5.93
CA LEU A 337 30.55 -13.30 5.82
C LEU A 337 31.98 -13.63 6.31
N TYR A 338 32.93 -12.70 6.19
CA TYR A 338 34.23 -12.81 6.83
C TYR A 338 34.13 -12.76 8.36
N SER A 339 33.25 -11.92 8.93
CA SER A 339 33.06 -11.88 10.39
C SER A 339 32.48 -13.17 10.98
N SER A 340 31.91 -14.02 10.13
CA SER A 340 31.43 -15.36 10.47
C SER A 340 32.43 -16.48 10.10
N ASP A 341 33.68 -16.13 9.76
CA ASP A 341 34.76 -17.04 9.29
C ASP A 341 34.44 -17.85 8.01
N ILE A 342 33.43 -17.46 7.23
CA ILE A 342 32.98 -18.19 6.03
C ILE A 342 33.85 -17.86 4.80
N VAL A 343 34.37 -16.63 4.71
CA VAL A 343 35.08 -16.13 3.53
C VAL A 343 36.45 -15.60 3.93
N SER A 344 37.51 -15.90 3.16
CA SER A 344 38.87 -15.41 3.43
C SER A 344 38.99 -13.89 3.24
N MET A 345 39.76 -13.24 4.12
CA MET A 345 40.00 -11.79 4.14
C MET A 345 40.47 -11.23 2.78
N TRP A 346 41.26 -11.99 2.02
CA TRP A 346 41.77 -11.58 0.72
C TRP A 346 40.66 -11.39 -0.32
N ILE A 347 39.62 -12.22 -0.29
CA ILE A 347 38.47 -12.13 -1.21
C ILE A 347 37.69 -10.84 -0.93
N VAL A 348 37.57 -10.47 0.34
CA VAL A 348 36.89 -9.25 0.79
C VAL A 348 37.65 -8.00 0.33
N ILE A 349 38.97 -7.98 0.51
CA ILE A 349 39.84 -6.86 0.10
C ILE A 349 39.80 -6.68 -1.42
N ILE A 350 39.91 -7.77 -2.19
CA ILE A 350 39.86 -7.74 -3.66
C ILE A 350 38.51 -7.22 -4.15
N SER A 351 37.39 -7.71 -3.58
CA SER A 351 36.05 -7.24 -3.92
C SER A 351 35.86 -5.75 -3.62
N PHE A 352 36.41 -5.26 -2.51
CA PHE A 352 36.33 -3.86 -2.13
C PHE A 352 37.13 -2.96 -3.10
N ILE A 353 38.34 -3.37 -3.48
CA ILE A 353 39.17 -2.65 -4.46
C ILE A 353 38.49 -2.58 -5.83
N ILE A 354 37.90 -3.69 -6.30
CA ILE A 354 37.15 -3.74 -7.57
C ILE A 354 35.94 -2.80 -7.51
N SER A 355 35.25 -2.75 -6.38
CA SER A 355 34.08 -1.88 -6.19
C SER A 355 34.45 -0.40 -6.22
N ILE A 356 35.56 -0.03 -5.59
CA ILE A 356 36.11 1.34 -5.63
C ILE A 356 36.57 1.68 -7.05
N GLY A 357 37.31 0.79 -7.72
CA GLY A 357 37.76 1.00 -9.10
C GLY A 357 36.59 1.20 -10.07
N ALA A 358 35.56 0.35 -9.99
CA ALA A 358 34.35 0.49 -10.79
C ALA A 358 33.61 1.82 -10.51
N SER A 359 33.60 2.28 -9.27
CA SER A 359 33.01 3.57 -8.91
C SER A 359 33.78 4.78 -9.44
N ALA A 360 35.12 4.67 -9.56
CA ALA A 360 35.99 5.72 -10.05
C ALA A 360 35.99 5.83 -11.59
N PHE A 361 35.88 4.72 -12.31
CA PHE A 361 35.89 4.71 -13.78
C PHE A 361 34.52 5.01 -14.42
N ILE A 362 33.42 4.91 -13.67
CA ILE A 362 32.04 5.17 -14.16
C ILE A 362 31.61 6.64 -13.92
N THR A 363 32.55 7.56 -13.70
CA THR A 363 32.27 8.99 -13.90
C THR A 363 32.23 9.30 -15.40
N PRO A 364 31.11 9.79 -15.97
CA PRO A 364 31.09 10.17 -17.37
C PRO A 364 32.06 11.33 -17.57
N ALA A 365 32.99 11.18 -18.52
CA ALA A 365 33.82 12.28 -19.01
C ALA A 365 32.92 13.48 -19.31
N GLY A 366 33.28 14.66 -18.79
CA GLY A 366 32.54 15.89 -19.04
C GLY A 366 32.49 16.18 -20.53
N ASN A 367 31.30 16.45 -21.05
CA ASN A 367 31.15 17.02 -22.38
C ASN A 367 31.81 18.40 -22.36
N ASN A 368 32.93 18.52 -23.07
CA ASN A 368 33.43 19.80 -23.54
C ASN A 368 32.33 20.44 -24.40
N ILE A 369 31.77 21.55 -23.92
CA ILE A 369 30.92 22.42 -24.72
C ILE A 369 31.87 23.26 -25.58
N SER A 370 32.02 22.90 -26.85
CA SER A 370 32.59 23.80 -27.86
C SER A 370 31.47 24.69 -28.42
N ASN A 371 31.65 25.99 -28.27
CA ASN A 371 30.85 27.08 -28.84
C ASN A 371 30.79 27.01 -30.38
N GLY A 372 29.70 27.50 -30.97
CA GLY A 372 29.64 27.98 -32.36
C GLY A 372 28.34 27.67 -33.13
N ASP A 373 27.30 28.48 -32.88
CA ASP A 373 26.29 29.09 -33.80
C ASP A 373 25.64 28.32 -34.99
N PRO A 374 24.51 28.80 -35.57
CA PRO A 374 23.32 29.44 -35.00
C PRO A 374 21.99 28.83 -35.51
N VAL A 375 20.91 29.40 -34.99
CA VAL A 375 19.49 29.24 -35.37
C VAL A 375 19.24 29.54 -36.84
N GLU A 376 18.51 28.65 -37.55
CA GLU A 376 17.64 29.04 -38.68
C GLU A 376 16.54 27.99 -38.99
N ASN A 377 15.30 28.47 -38.88
CA ASN A 377 14.09 28.26 -39.69
C ASN A 377 13.36 26.90 -39.87
N GLU A 378 12.04 27.01 -39.63
CA GLU A 378 10.89 26.48 -40.39
C GLU A 378 10.70 24.95 -40.50
N ASP A 379 9.69 24.41 -39.80
CA ASP A 379 8.35 24.19 -40.41
C ASP A 379 7.30 23.77 -39.34
N PRO A 380 6.04 24.23 -39.44
CA PRO A 380 4.95 23.84 -38.56
C PRO A 380 3.98 22.91 -39.29
N ASP A 381 4.28 21.62 -39.37
CA ASP A 381 3.27 20.62 -39.74
C ASP A 381 3.68 19.26 -39.21
N ASP A 382 2.96 18.78 -38.19
CA ASP A 382 2.57 17.36 -38.10
C ASP A 382 1.54 17.18 -36.98
N VAL A 383 0.31 17.51 -37.35
CA VAL A 383 -0.92 16.98 -36.76
C VAL A 383 -1.09 15.56 -37.30
N ILE A 384 -0.98 14.53 -36.46
CA ILE A 384 -1.53 13.21 -36.78
C ILE A 384 -2.29 12.63 -35.58
N ILE A 385 -3.61 12.87 -35.66
CA ILE A 385 -4.79 12.00 -35.39
C ILE A 385 -4.76 11.08 -34.16
#